data_AF-A0AAD7R7U8-F1
#
_entry.id   AF-A0AAD7R7U8-F1
#
_cell.length_a   1.000
_cell.length_b   1.000
_cell.length_c   1.000
_cell.angle_alpha   90.00
_cell.angle_beta   90.00
_cell.angle_gamma   90.00
#
_symmetry.space_group_name_H-M   'P 1'
#
loop_
_entity.id
_entity.type
_entity.pdbx_description
1 polymer ?
#
loop_
_entity_poly.entity_id
_entity_poly.type
_entity_poly.pdbx_seq_one_letter_code
_entity_poly.pdbx_strand_id
1 'polypeptide(L)'
;MQEKICSHDTVSAAAGRTEKQRQLGVTQRKSQQRIQEREKELQDLRQAADSLTRSAQAAVEDSERIFTELIRSFKRRRSEVKELIRDQEKAEVSRAERLIEQLEQEIAELRRRDAELEQLSHTEDHIHFLQSCQSVCAPPGPGDLPRITFNSHVSFEAVRKHVSELKERLEDICKGELVKISQTVEELILEPRTREDFLQHSCQLTLDPNTAYRGFRLSEGNRETIPQVKKQDVAVLGWRGYTWSAIVRPVG
;
A
#
# COMPACT_ATOMS: atom_id res chain seq x y z
N MET A 1 -35.05 83.40 -35.53
CA MET A 1 -34.26 82.76 -34.45
C MET A 1 -35.25 82.03 -33.57
N GLN A 2 -35.24 80.71 -33.54
CA GLN A 2 -36.00 79.96 -32.54
C GLN A 2 -35.14 78.79 -32.09
N GLU A 3 -34.60 78.91 -30.89
CA GLU A 3 -33.82 77.89 -30.21
C GLU A 3 -34.67 76.64 -30.01
N LYS A 4 -34.18 75.53 -30.56
CA LYS A 4 -34.73 74.19 -30.29
C LYS A 4 -34.18 73.72 -28.96
N ILE A 5 -34.85 74.10 -27.87
CA ILE A 5 -34.56 73.61 -26.52
C ILE A 5 -34.75 72.08 -26.53
N CYS A 6 -33.72 71.38 -26.07
CA CYS A 6 -33.67 69.92 -25.99
C CYS A 6 -34.94 69.33 -25.39
N SER A 7 -35.66 68.54 -26.19
CA SER A 7 -36.67 67.60 -25.70
C SER A 7 -35.95 66.53 -24.87
N HIS A 8 -35.93 66.69 -23.55
CA HIS A 8 -35.61 65.60 -22.66
C HIS A 8 -36.74 64.57 -22.79
N ASP A 9 -36.42 63.38 -23.29
CA ASP A 9 -37.35 62.28 -23.48
C ASP A 9 -37.85 61.81 -22.10
N THR A 10 -38.89 62.47 -21.60
CA THR A 10 -39.44 62.25 -20.26
C THR A 10 -40.46 61.13 -20.36
N VAL A 11 -39.99 59.91 -20.17
CA VAL A 11 -40.82 58.70 -20.21
C VAL A 11 -41.87 58.76 -19.08
N SER A 12 -43.14 58.50 -19.39
CA SER A 12 -44.20 58.41 -18.37
C SER A 12 -43.92 57.28 -17.38
N ALA A 13 -44.23 57.50 -16.09
CA ALA A 13 -44.03 56.53 -15.01
C ALA A 13 -44.71 55.17 -15.29
N ALA A 14 -45.83 55.16 -16.02
CA ALA A 14 -46.52 53.92 -16.41
C ALA A 14 -45.70 53.09 -17.41
N ALA A 15 -45.11 53.73 -18.43
CA ALA A 15 -44.25 53.05 -19.40
C ALA A 15 -42.96 52.54 -18.73
N GLY A 16 -42.36 53.36 -17.84
CA GLY A 16 -41.21 52.95 -17.03
C GLY A 16 -41.49 51.74 -16.14
N ARG A 17 -42.67 51.68 -15.49
CA ARG A 17 -43.10 50.53 -14.69
C ARG A 17 -43.25 49.27 -15.53
N THR A 18 -43.89 49.35 -16.70
CA THR A 18 -44.10 48.18 -17.57
C THR A 18 -42.78 47.57 -18.03
N GLU A 19 -41.81 48.40 -18.43
CA GLU A 19 -40.48 47.90 -18.82
C GLU A 19 -39.74 47.28 -17.62
N LYS A 20 -39.79 47.91 -16.44
CA LYS A 20 -39.21 47.33 -15.21
C LYS A 20 -39.88 46.01 -14.81
N GLN A 21 -41.18 45.89 -14.99
CA GLN A 21 -41.91 44.65 -14.70
C GLN A 21 -41.54 43.52 -15.67
N ARG A 22 -41.32 43.84 -16.95
CA ARG A 22 -40.78 42.88 -17.93
C ARG A 22 -39.37 42.43 -17.57
N GLN A 23 -38.48 43.37 -17.21
CA GLN A 23 -37.12 43.07 -16.77
C GLN A 23 -37.10 42.20 -15.50
N LEU A 24 -37.98 42.48 -14.54
CA LEU A 24 -38.14 41.68 -13.33
C LEU A 24 -38.54 40.23 -13.67
N GLY A 25 -39.52 40.04 -14.56
CA GLY A 25 -39.93 38.70 -15.00
C GLY A 25 -38.82 37.90 -15.69
N VAL A 26 -37.99 38.55 -16.52
CA VAL A 26 -36.82 37.90 -17.13
C VAL A 26 -35.78 37.52 -16.06
N THR A 27 -35.52 38.42 -15.12
CA THR A 27 -34.57 38.19 -14.02
C THR A 27 -35.04 37.05 -13.11
N GLN A 28 -36.34 37.00 -12.82
CA GLN A 28 -36.96 35.93 -12.02
C GLN A 28 -36.79 34.56 -12.69
N ARG A 29 -37.09 34.45 -14.00
CA ARG A 29 -36.90 33.19 -14.75
C ARG A 29 -35.43 32.75 -14.78
N LYS A 30 -34.51 33.69 -15.02
CA LYS A 30 -33.06 33.40 -14.95
C LYS A 30 -32.64 32.92 -13.57
N SER A 31 -33.18 33.51 -12.50
CA SER A 31 -32.91 33.07 -11.13
C SER A 31 -33.42 31.65 -10.89
N GLN A 32 -34.63 31.32 -11.35
CA GLN A 32 -35.20 29.98 -11.22
C GLN A 32 -34.37 28.93 -11.97
N GLN A 33 -33.92 29.23 -13.19
CA GLN A 33 -33.05 28.33 -13.95
C GLN A 33 -31.73 28.07 -13.21
N ARG A 34 -31.08 29.13 -12.70
CA ARG A 34 -29.84 28.99 -11.92
C ARG A 34 -30.03 28.18 -10.65
N ILE A 35 -31.18 28.30 -9.99
CA ILE A 35 -31.49 27.49 -8.80
C ILE A 35 -31.53 26.00 -9.18
N GLN A 36 -32.24 25.64 -10.25
CA GLN A 36 -32.33 24.25 -10.71
C GLN A 36 -30.96 23.67 -11.11
N GLU A 37 -30.15 24.47 -11.82
CA GLU A 37 -28.77 24.08 -12.18
C GLU A 37 -27.93 23.81 -10.92
N ARG A 38 -28.04 24.68 -9.90
CA ARG A 38 -27.30 24.52 -8.64
C ARG A 38 -27.81 23.39 -7.76
N GLU A 39 -29.11 23.11 -7.77
CA GLU A 39 -29.70 21.95 -7.09
C GLU A 39 -29.18 20.65 -7.71
N LYS A 40 -29.06 20.60 -9.04
CA LYS A 40 -28.46 19.47 -9.74
C LYS A 40 -26.96 19.31 -9.40
N GLU A 41 -26.18 20.38 -9.51
CA GLU A 41 -24.75 20.37 -9.14
C GLU A 41 -24.55 19.89 -7.68
N LEU A 42 -25.42 20.34 -6.76
CA LEU A 42 -25.38 19.92 -5.36
C LEU A 42 -25.68 18.43 -5.19
N GLN A 43 -26.63 17.89 -5.94
CA GLN A 43 -26.95 16.46 -5.92
C GLN A 43 -25.79 15.62 -6.47
N ASP A 44 -25.21 16.03 -7.60
CA ASP A 44 -24.07 15.35 -8.22
C ASP A 44 -22.86 15.34 -7.25
N LEU A 45 -22.60 16.47 -6.58
CA LEU A 45 -21.53 16.56 -5.59
C LEU A 45 -21.76 15.65 -4.37
N ARG A 46 -22.99 15.56 -3.88
CA ARG A 46 -23.35 14.64 -2.78
C ARG A 46 -23.08 13.20 -3.17
N GLN A 47 -23.50 12.80 -4.37
CA GLN A 47 -23.27 11.44 -4.87
C GLN A 47 -21.77 11.12 -5.02
N ALA A 48 -20.98 12.07 -5.52
CA ALA A 48 -19.53 11.93 -5.62
C ALA A 48 -18.87 11.74 -4.24
N ALA A 49 -19.25 12.56 -3.25
CA ALA A 49 -18.76 12.45 -1.88
C ALA A 49 -19.11 11.10 -1.23
N ASP A 50 -20.35 10.63 -1.42
CA ASP A 50 -20.78 9.32 -0.92
C ASP A 50 -20.01 8.17 -1.59
N SER A 51 -19.74 8.29 -2.90
CA SER A 51 -18.96 7.30 -3.63
C SER A 51 -17.52 7.23 -3.15
N LEU A 52 -16.88 8.38 -2.92
CA LEU A 52 -15.54 8.46 -2.35
C LEU A 52 -15.49 7.82 -0.97
N THR A 53 -16.47 8.12 -0.12
CA THR A 53 -16.58 7.55 1.24
C THR A 53 -16.70 6.03 1.19
N ARG A 54 -17.58 5.49 0.33
CA ARG A 54 -17.71 4.04 0.15
C ARG A 54 -16.44 3.39 -0.38
N SER A 55 -15.77 4.03 -1.33
CA SER A 55 -14.50 3.53 -1.89
C SER A 55 -13.40 3.49 -0.83
N ALA A 56 -13.27 4.53 -0.02
CA ALA A 56 -12.28 4.57 1.08
C ALA A 56 -12.56 3.48 2.12
N GLN A 57 -13.84 3.31 2.50
CA GLN A 57 -14.24 2.27 3.45
C GLN A 57 -13.93 0.86 2.92
N ALA A 58 -14.24 0.59 1.65
CA ALA A 58 -13.92 -0.69 1.02
C ALA A 58 -12.40 -0.97 1.02
N ALA A 59 -11.58 0.03 0.71
CA ALA A 59 -10.13 -0.11 0.74
C ALA A 59 -9.59 -0.41 2.15
N VAL A 60 -10.17 0.20 3.19
CA VAL A 60 -9.84 -0.09 4.59
C VAL A 60 -10.22 -1.52 4.95
N GLU A 61 -11.43 -1.95 4.63
CA GLU A 61 -11.92 -3.31 4.92
C GLU A 61 -11.07 -4.39 4.25
N ASP A 62 -10.71 -4.20 2.98
CA ASP A 62 -9.83 -5.11 2.26
C ASP A 62 -8.43 -5.16 2.87
N SER A 63 -7.89 -4.00 3.27
CA SER A 63 -6.58 -3.92 3.93
C SER A 63 -6.58 -4.67 5.26
N GLU A 64 -7.60 -4.46 6.10
CA GLU A 64 -7.78 -5.16 7.37
C GLU A 64 -7.91 -6.68 7.19
N ARG A 65 -8.65 -7.11 6.16
CA ARG A 65 -8.78 -8.52 5.80
C ARG A 65 -7.41 -9.13 5.46
N ILE A 66 -6.63 -8.47 4.62
CA ILE A 66 -5.28 -8.91 4.22
C ILE A 66 -4.36 -9.02 5.45
N PHE A 67 -4.31 -7.99 6.31
CA PHE A 67 -3.49 -8.03 7.52
C PHE A 67 -3.93 -9.16 8.47
N THR A 68 -5.22 -9.40 8.59
CA THR A 68 -5.73 -10.51 9.40
C THR A 68 -5.28 -11.87 8.87
N GLU A 69 -5.30 -12.08 7.56
CA GLU A 69 -4.78 -13.30 6.91
C GLU A 69 -3.28 -13.47 7.15
N LEU A 70 -2.49 -12.39 7.03
CA LEU A 70 -1.06 -12.39 7.33
C LEU A 70 -0.78 -12.77 8.78
N ILE A 71 -1.49 -12.17 9.75
CA ILE A 71 -1.35 -12.49 11.17
C ILE A 71 -1.64 -13.98 11.43
N ARG A 72 -2.68 -14.54 10.80
CA ARG A 72 -2.98 -15.98 10.91
C ARG A 72 -1.86 -16.84 10.35
N SER A 73 -1.31 -16.47 9.18
CA SER A 73 -0.17 -17.15 8.57
C SER A 73 1.06 -17.14 9.49
N PHE A 74 1.41 -15.97 10.06
CA PHE A 74 2.54 -15.86 10.99
C PHE A 74 2.35 -16.66 12.27
N LYS A 75 1.13 -16.69 12.82
CA LYS A 75 0.81 -17.55 13.97
C LYS A 75 1.05 -19.03 13.66
N ARG A 76 0.69 -19.48 12.45
CA ARG A 76 0.95 -20.86 11.98
C ARG A 76 2.45 -21.11 11.84
N ARG A 77 3.19 -20.25 11.13
CA ARG A 77 4.65 -20.38 10.95
C ARG A 77 5.41 -20.38 12.27
N ARG A 78 4.98 -19.57 13.24
CA ARG A 78 5.53 -19.58 14.60
C ARG A 78 5.39 -20.94 15.27
N SER A 79 4.23 -21.57 15.13
CA SER A 79 4.01 -22.93 15.65
C SER A 79 4.88 -23.95 14.92
N GLU A 80 4.99 -23.88 13.59
CA GLU A 80 5.87 -24.78 12.80
C GLU A 80 7.33 -24.72 13.28
N VAL A 81 7.90 -23.52 13.46
CA VAL A 81 9.27 -23.34 13.97
C VAL A 81 9.42 -23.92 15.38
N LYS A 82 8.42 -23.71 16.25
CA LYS A 82 8.42 -24.25 17.62
C LYS A 82 8.45 -25.78 17.60
N GLU A 83 7.59 -26.42 16.82
CA GLU A 83 7.52 -27.88 16.75
C GLU A 83 8.82 -28.47 16.20
N LEU A 84 9.42 -27.88 15.15
CA LEU A 84 10.73 -28.31 14.63
C LEU A 84 11.83 -28.31 15.70
N ILE A 85 11.87 -27.28 16.56
CA ILE A 85 12.85 -27.21 17.65
C ILE A 85 12.57 -28.31 18.68
N ARG A 86 11.30 -28.52 19.06
CA ARG A 86 10.90 -29.51 20.06
C ARG A 86 11.12 -30.95 19.59
N ASP A 87 10.86 -31.22 18.32
CA ASP A 87 11.09 -32.54 17.72
C ASP A 87 12.58 -32.87 17.70
N GLN A 88 13.43 -31.91 17.30
CA GLN A 88 14.88 -32.10 17.31
C GLN A 88 15.44 -32.23 18.73
N GLU A 89 14.98 -31.39 19.67
CA GLU A 89 15.33 -31.49 21.09
C GLU A 89 15.00 -32.88 21.63
N LYS A 90 13.78 -33.36 21.41
CA LYS A 90 13.33 -34.67 21.85
C LYS A 90 14.16 -35.80 21.23
N ALA A 91 14.45 -35.72 19.93
CA ALA A 91 15.24 -36.75 19.24
C ALA A 91 16.66 -36.87 19.80
N GLU A 92 17.33 -35.74 20.05
CA GLU A 92 18.69 -35.72 20.59
C GLU A 92 18.73 -36.09 22.08
N VAL A 93 17.74 -35.67 22.87
CA VAL A 93 17.61 -36.10 24.29
C VAL A 93 17.38 -37.60 24.37
N SER A 94 16.44 -38.15 23.60
CA SER A 94 16.21 -39.61 23.58
C SER A 94 17.42 -40.40 23.06
N ARG A 95 18.26 -39.79 22.20
CA ARG A 95 19.53 -40.40 21.82
C ARG A 95 20.52 -40.41 22.98
N ALA A 96 20.62 -39.31 23.73
CA ALA A 96 21.49 -39.21 24.90
C ALA A 96 21.05 -40.19 26.01
N GLU A 97 19.75 -40.29 26.30
CA GLU A 97 19.20 -41.22 27.31
C GLU A 97 19.59 -42.67 27.03
N ARG A 98 19.46 -43.15 25.79
CA ARG A 98 19.90 -44.51 25.41
C ARG A 98 21.39 -44.75 25.64
N LEU A 99 22.22 -43.74 25.39
CA LEU A 99 23.67 -43.83 25.61
C LEU A 99 24.01 -43.83 27.10
N ILE A 100 23.27 -43.07 27.91
CA ILE A 100 23.40 -43.08 29.37
C ILE A 100 23.05 -44.46 29.92
N GLU A 101 21.90 -45.03 29.54
CA GLU A 101 21.49 -46.38 29.96
C GLU A 101 22.53 -47.44 29.60
N GLN A 102 23.08 -47.35 28.38
CA GLN A 102 24.14 -48.25 27.94
C GLN A 102 25.41 -48.14 28.81
N LEU A 103 25.83 -46.91 29.16
CA LEU A 103 26.98 -46.68 30.04
C LEU A 103 26.73 -47.14 31.47
N GLU A 104 25.53 -46.93 32.00
CA GLU A 104 25.16 -47.39 33.34
C GLU A 104 25.23 -48.92 33.44
N GLN A 105 24.74 -49.62 32.42
CA GLN A 105 24.84 -51.08 32.33
C GLN A 105 26.30 -51.56 32.23
N GLU A 106 27.12 -50.92 31.41
CA GLU A 106 28.54 -51.26 31.27
C GLU A 106 29.30 -51.05 32.59
N ILE A 107 29.06 -49.93 33.29
CA ILE A 107 29.63 -49.65 34.61
C ILE A 107 29.17 -50.71 35.64
N ALA A 108 27.89 -51.10 35.62
CA ALA A 108 27.38 -52.12 36.53
C ALA A 108 28.06 -53.49 36.31
N GLU A 109 28.26 -53.89 35.06
CA GLU A 109 28.97 -55.13 34.73
C GLU A 109 30.45 -55.08 35.11
N LEU A 110 31.11 -53.95 34.88
CA LEU A 110 32.51 -53.75 35.30
C LEU A 110 32.63 -53.81 36.83
N ARG A 111 31.76 -53.14 37.58
CA ARG A 111 31.73 -53.21 39.05
C ARG A 111 31.48 -54.63 39.56
N ARG A 112 30.62 -55.40 38.91
CA ARG A 112 30.38 -56.81 39.27
C ARG A 112 31.66 -57.64 39.07
N ARG A 113 32.32 -57.54 37.92
CA ARG A 113 33.57 -58.27 37.65
C ARG A 113 34.70 -57.84 38.59
N ASP A 114 34.81 -56.55 38.88
CA ASP A 114 35.78 -56.02 39.84
C ASP A 114 35.59 -56.64 41.24
N ALA A 115 34.34 -56.74 41.71
CA ALA A 115 34.02 -57.43 42.96
C ALA A 115 34.32 -58.94 42.94
N GLU A 116 34.08 -59.62 41.81
CA GLU A 116 34.43 -61.04 41.62
C GLU A 116 35.95 -61.26 41.66
N LEU A 117 36.73 -60.37 41.02
CA LEU A 117 38.19 -60.37 41.06
C LEU A 117 38.72 -60.14 42.48
N GLU A 118 38.15 -59.16 43.19
CA GLU A 118 38.53 -58.86 44.58
C GLU A 118 38.27 -60.08 45.49
N GLN A 119 37.11 -60.73 45.38
CA GLN A 119 36.80 -61.95 46.14
C GLN A 119 37.75 -63.10 45.79
N LEU A 120 38.06 -63.30 44.52
CA LEU A 120 38.96 -64.35 44.07
C LEU A 120 40.38 -64.13 44.61
N SER A 121 40.85 -62.88 44.66
CA SER A 121 42.19 -62.55 45.18
C SER A 121 42.38 -62.88 46.66
N HIS A 122 41.29 -62.91 47.44
CA HIS A 122 41.30 -63.26 48.87
C HIS A 122 41.05 -64.76 49.14
N THR A 123 40.90 -65.59 48.09
CA THR A 123 40.61 -67.01 48.25
C THR A 123 41.88 -67.82 48.57
N GLU A 124 41.87 -68.59 49.65
CA GLU A 124 42.99 -69.49 50.04
C GLU A 124 42.99 -70.83 49.27
N ASP A 125 41.87 -71.21 48.65
CA ASP A 125 41.78 -72.41 47.79
C ASP A 125 42.45 -72.17 46.43
N HIS A 126 43.67 -72.67 46.30
CA HIS A 126 44.48 -72.54 45.08
C HIS A 126 43.89 -73.24 43.86
N ILE A 127 43.10 -74.31 44.01
CA ILE A 127 42.48 -75.01 42.87
C ILE A 127 41.31 -74.17 42.36
N HIS A 128 40.45 -73.67 43.25
CA HIS A 128 39.36 -72.76 42.90
C HIS A 128 39.91 -71.46 42.27
N PHE A 129 40.99 -70.91 42.81
CA PHE A 129 41.67 -69.75 42.23
C PHE A 129 42.07 -69.98 40.77
N LEU A 130 42.79 -71.08 40.49
CA LEU A 130 43.27 -71.39 39.14
C LEU A 130 42.12 -71.66 38.15
N GLN A 131 41.04 -72.31 38.60
CA GLN A 131 39.87 -72.59 37.78
C GLN A 131 39.06 -71.31 37.46
N SER A 132 38.78 -70.49 38.47
CA SER A 132 37.93 -69.30 38.32
C SER A 132 38.69 -68.13 37.68
N CYS A 133 40.01 -68.03 37.85
CA CYS A 133 40.84 -66.98 37.25
C CYS A 133 40.78 -66.99 35.72
N GLN A 134 40.70 -68.16 35.08
CA GLN A 134 40.54 -68.26 33.62
C GLN A 134 39.21 -67.70 33.10
N SER A 135 38.15 -67.79 33.91
CA SER A 135 36.81 -67.32 33.59
C SER A 135 36.69 -65.79 33.78
N VAL A 136 37.17 -65.29 34.92
CA VAL A 136 36.99 -63.87 35.31
C VAL A 136 37.99 -62.94 34.61
N CYS A 137 39.20 -63.42 34.27
CA CYS A 137 40.20 -62.63 33.54
C CYS A 137 39.97 -62.61 32.02
N ALA A 138 38.98 -63.36 31.50
CA ALA A 138 38.62 -63.28 30.10
C ALA A 138 37.99 -61.89 29.83
N PRO A 139 38.46 -61.14 28.81
CA PRO A 139 37.80 -59.90 28.42
C PRO A 139 36.35 -60.20 28.03
N PRO A 140 35.41 -59.25 28.19
CA PRO A 140 34.06 -59.42 27.70
C PRO A 140 34.10 -59.83 26.21
N GLY A 141 33.22 -60.75 25.80
CA GLY A 141 33.16 -61.26 24.42
C GLY A 141 33.07 -60.15 23.36
N PRO A 142 33.31 -60.48 22.07
CA PRO A 142 33.71 -59.54 21.04
C PRO A 142 32.68 -58.41 20.88
N GLY A 143 33.12 -57.20 21.23
CA GLY A 143 32.37 -55.97 21.02
C GLY A 143 32.76 -54.89 22.00
N ASP A 144 33.97 -54.36 21.86
CA ASP A 144 34.26 -52.97 22.20
C ASP A 144 33.08 -52.12 21.68
N LEU A 145 32.14 -51.76 22.55
CA LEU A 145 31.02 -50.91 22.14
C LEU A 145 31.67 -49.66 21.54
N PRO A 146 31.31 -49.28 20.29
CA PRO A 146 31.98 -48.19 19.60
C PRO A 146 31.96 -46.99 20.52
N ARG A 147 33.16 -46.51 20.88
CA ARG A 147 33.40 -45.43 21.84
C ARG A 147 32.28 -44.42 21.71
N ILE A 148 31.41 -44.33 22.71
CA ILE A 148 30.15 -43.61 22.60
C ILE A 148 30.46 -42.18 22.17
N THR A 149 30.21 -41.90 20.90
CA THR A 149 30.53 -40.62 20.30
C THR A 149 29.23 -39.84 20.29
N PHE A 150 28.99 -39.10 21.36
CA PHE A 150 27.89 -38.15 21.43
C PHE A 150 28.38 -36.81 20.87
N ASN A 151 27.73 -36.33 19.82
CA ASN A 151 28.08 -35.03 19.27
C ASN A 151 27.45 -33.93 20.13
N SER A 152 28.21 -33.43 21.11
CA SER A 152 27.74 -32.47 22.12
C SER A 152 27.43 -31.05 21.58
N HIS A 153 27.58 -30.81 20.28
CA HIS A 153 27.51 -29.47 19.69
C HIS A 153 26.13 -29.09 19.12
N VAL A 154 25.04 -29.75 19.51
CA VAL A 154 23.71 -29.37 19.06
C VAL A 154 23.32 -28.02 19.66
N SER A 155 23.41 -26.95 18.85
CA SER A 155 23.03 -25.58 19.21
C SER A 155 21.93 -25.06 18.29
N PHE A 156 20.94 -24.40 18.86
CA PHE A 156 19.87 -23.71 18.13
C PHE A 156 20.21 -22.24 17.80
N GLU A 157 21.48 -21.84 17.91
CA GLU A 157 21.93 -20.47 17.58
C GLU A 157 21.64 -20.11 16.12
N ALA A 158 21.89 -21.04 15.19
CA ALA A 158 21.56 -20.85 13.78
C ALA A 158 20.06 -20.61 13.55
N VAL A 159 19.19 -21.35 14.25
CA VAL A 159 17.73 -21.15 14.18
C VAL A 159 17.36 -19.74 14.67
N ARG A 160 17.93 -19.31 15.80
CA ARG A 160 17.70 -17.98 16.36
C ARG A 160 18.15 -16.86 15.42
N LYS A 161 19.31 -17.05 14.78
CA LYS A 161 19.84 -16.16 13.76
C LYS A 161 18.88 -16.04 12.57
N HIS A 162 18.44 -17.17 12.00
CA HIS A 162 17.52 -17.15 10.86
C HIS A 162 16.16 -16.52 11.18
N VAL A 163 15.62 -16.73 12.39
CA VAL A 163 14.39 -16.05 12.83
C VAL A 163 14.60 -14.54 12.96
N SER A 164 15.79 -14.10 13.40
CA SER A 164 16.14 -12.68 13.49
C SER A 164 16.29 -12.04 12.10
N GLU A 165 16.98 -12.71 11.18
CA GLU A 165 17.09 -12.28 9.78
C GLU A 165 15.73 -12.19 9.08
N LEU A 166 14.82 -13.14 9.36
CA LEU A 166 13.45 -13.10 8.86
C LEU A 166 12.71 -11.85 9.35
N LYS A 167 12.85 -11.52 10.65
CA LYS A 167 12.24 -10.32 11.23
C LYS A 167 12.73 -9.06 10.51
N GLU A 168 14.05 -8.89 10.38
CA GLU A 168 14.63 -7.70 9.73
C GLU A 168 14.14 -7.53 8.29
N ARG A 169 14.13 -8.61 7.51
CA ARG A 169 13.61 -8.58 6.13
C ARG A 169 12.14 -8.19 6.07
N LEU A 170 11.32 -8.67 6.99
CA LEU A 170 9.90 -8.32 7.05
C LEU A 170 9.70 -6.84 7.40
N GLU A 171 10.47 -6.33 8.37
CA GLU A 171 10.42 -4.91 8.75
C GLU A 171 10.81 -4.00 7.58
N ASP A 172 11.85 -4.37 6.82
CA ASP A 172 12.28 -3.63 5.62
C ASP A 172 11.22 -3.64 4.52
N ILE A 173 10.61 -4.81 4.23
CA ILE A 173 9.53 -4.92 3.25
C ILE A 173 8.34 -4.05 3.68
N CYS A 174 7.91 -4.16 4.94
CA CYS A 174 6.79 -3.38 5.46
C CYS A 174 7.05 -1.88 5.36
N LYS A 175 8.26 -1.43 5.72
CA LYS A 175 8.64 -0.02 5.63
C LYS A 175 8.59 0.48 4.19
N GLY A 176 9.12 -0.29 3.23
CA GLY A 176 9.09 0.06 1.82
C GLY A 176 7.68 0.18 1.25
N GLU A 177 6.80 -0.76 1.58
CA GLU A 177 5.41 -0.74 1.08
C GLU A 177 4.56 0.36 1.76
N LEU A 178 4.76 0.63 3.04
CA LEU A 178 4.06 1.72 3.72
C LEU A 178 4.35 3.09 3.08
N VAL A 179 5.59 3.34 2.66
CA VAL A 179 5.94 4.57 1.94
C VAL A 179 5.15 4.70 0.62
N LYS A 180 5.03 3.61 -0.16
CA LYS A 180 4.26 3.61 -1.42
C LYS A 180 2.76 3.81 -1.17
N ILE A 181 2.23 3.18 -0.14
CA ILE A 181 0.82 3.35 0.25
C ILE A 181 0.56 4.81 0.65
N SER A 182 1.41 5.40 1.49
CA SER A 182 1.29 6.81 1.87
C SER A 182 1.34 7.75 0.67
N GLN A 183 2.26 7.54 -0.27
CA GLN A 183 2.35 8.34 -1.51
C GLN A 183 1.08 8.24 -2.35
N THR A 184 0.57 7.03 -2.56
CA THR A 184 -0.68 6.81 -3.33
C THR A 184 -1.88 7.53 -2.67
N VAL A 185 -1.95 7.50 -1.33
CA VAL A 185 -3.02 8.19 -0.59
C VAL A 185 -2.90 9.71 -0.71
N GLU A 186 -1.69 10.25 -0.68
CA GLU A 186 -1.44 11.69 -0.85
C GLU A 186 -1.80 12.17 -2.27
N GLU A 187 -1.47 11.41 -3.31
CA GLU A 187 -1.80 11.73 -4.70
C GLU A 187 -3.33 11.81 -4.95
N LEU A 188 -4.12 11.01 -4.26
CA LEU A 188 -5.59 11.04 -4.37
C LEU A 188 -6.23 12.32 -3.77
N ILE A 189 -5.50 13.06 -2.95
CA ILE A 189 -6.00 14.22 -2.21
C ILE A 189 -5.63 15.55 -2.88
N LEU A 190 -4.67 15.55 -3.82
CA LEU A 190 -4.14 16.79 -4.40
C LEU A 190 -4.94 17.25 -5.64
N GLU A 191 -5.39 18.52 -5.61
CA GLU A 191 -5.67 19.27 -6.84
C GLU A 191 -4.40 19.31 -7.71
N PRO A 192 -4.50 19.31 -9.06
CA PRO A 192 -3.34 19.31 -9.93
C PRO A 192 -2.40 20.47 -9.56
N ARG A 193 -1.14 20.17 -9.21
CA ARG A 193 -0.15 21.18 -8.77
C ARG A 193 0.97 21.37 -9.76
N THR A 194 1.24 20.36 -10.60
CA THR A 194 2.27 20.45 -11.65
C THR A 194 1.63 20.67 -13.02
N ARG A 195 2.42 21.18 -13.96
CA ARG A 195 1.97 21.41 -15.34
C ARG A 195 1.53 20.09 -15.98
N GLU A 196 2.22 18.99 -15.66
CA GLU A 196 1.93 17.64 -16.12
C GLU A 196 0.57 17.15 -15.60
N ASP A 197 0.23 17.39 -14.32
CA ASP A 197 -1.08 17.04 -13.75
C ASP A 197 -2.22 17.80 -14.45
N PHE A 198 -2.04 19.11 -14.68
CA PHE A 198 -3.01 19.92 -15.43
C PHE A 198 -3.18 19.45 -16.88
N LEU A 199 -2.11 18.99 -17.52
CA LEU A 199 -2.14 18.52 -18.90
C LEU A 199 -2.92 17.20 -19.06
N GLN A 200 -3.03 16.37 -18.01
CA GLN A 200 -3.89 15.18 -18.03
C GLN A 200 -5.38 15.54 -18.20
N HIS A 201 -5.77 16.74 -17.77
CA HIS A 201 -7.12 17.27 -17.93
C HIS A 201 -7.27 18.20 -19.14
N SER A 202 -6.25 18.30 -20.00
CA SER A 202 -6.30 19.16 -21.17
C SER A 202 -7.22 18.58 -22.25
N CYS A 203 -8.14 19.40 -22.75
CA CYS A 203 -8.93 19.09 -23.94
C CYS A 203 -8.61 20.07 -25.05
N GLN A 204 -8.77 19.60 -26.28
CA GLN A 204 -8.44 20.38 -27.47
C GLN A 204 -9.58 21.34 -27.79
N LEU A 205 -9.45 22.61 -27.38
CA LEU A 205 -10.48 23.62 -27.61
C LEU A 205 -10.54 24.02 -29.10
N THR A 206 -11.77 24.14 -29.60
CA THR A 206 -12.10 24.72 -30.91
C THR A 206 -13.04 25.90 -30.72
N LEU A 207 -12.91 26.89 -31.61
CA LEU A 207 -13.69 28.12 -31.60
C LEU A 207 -14.92 27.92 -32.48
N ASP A 208 -16.10 28.29 -31.98
CA ASP A 208 -17.35 28.19 -32.74
C ASP A 208 -17.39 29.29 -33.83
N PRO A 209 -17.40 28.92 -35.12
CA PRO A 209 -17.47 29.88 -36.22
C PRO A 209 -18.69 30.80 -36.17
N ASN A 210 -19.79 30.37 -35.55
CA ASN A 210 -21.03 31.15 -35.45
C ASN A 210 -20.92 32.28 -34.42
N THR A 211 -19.92 32.22 -33.54
CA THR A 211 -19.65 33.24 -32.52
C THR A 211 -18.49 34.15 -32.89
N ALA A 212 -17.80 33.90 -34.02
CA ALA A 212 -16.66 34.68 -34.45
C ALA A 212 -17.08 36.11 -34.83
N TYR A 213 -16.43 37.10 -34.20
CA TYR A 213 -16.66 38.51 -34.51
C TYR A 213 -16.18 38.85 -35.92
N ARG A 214 -16.94 39.69 -36.65
CA ARG A 214 -16.72 40.05 -38.07
C ARG A 214 -15.31 40.59 -38.41
N GLY A 215 -14.56 41.07 -37.41
CA GLY A 215 -13.19 41.54 -37.57
C GLY A 215 -12.10 40.46 -37.49
N PHE A 216 -12.46 39.20 -37.25
CA PHE A 216 -11.52 38.08 -37.13
C PHE A 216 -11.97 36.91 -37.99
N ARG A 217 -11.00 36.20 -38.57
CA ARG A 217 -11.21 34.92 -39.25
C ARG A 217 -10.59 33.79 -38.43
N LEU A 218 -11.21 32.64 -38.44
CA LEU A 218 -10.69 31.45 -37.79
C LEU A 218 -9.71 30.71 -38.72
N SER A 219 -8.61 30.20 -38.16
CA SER A 219 -7.59 29.40 -38.87
C SER A 219 -7.21 28.16 -38.07
N GLU A 220 -6.39 27.29 -38.68
CA GLU A 220 -5.88 26.07 -38.07
C GLU A 220 -6.97 25.19 -37.44
N GLY A 221 -7.97 24.81 -38.25
CA GLY A 221 -9.08 23.99 -37.79
C GLY A 221 -9.95 24.67 -36.72
N ASN A 222 -10.12 25.98 -36.81
CA ASN A 222 -10.84 26.84 -35.87
C ASN A 222 -10.20 26.92 -34.47
N ARG A 223 -8.87 26.87 -34.39
CA ARG A 223 -8.15 26.91 -33.11
C ARG A 223 -7.41 28.21 -32.88
N GLU A 224 -7.27 29.00 -33.94
CA GLU A 224 -6.65 30.33 -33.90
C GLU A 224 -7.57 31.40 -34.48
N THR A 225 -7.43 32.64 -34.01
CA THR A 225 -8.11 33.83 -34.57
C THR A 225 -7.09 34.75 -35.22
N ILE A 226 -7.33 35.12 -36.47
CA ILE A 226 -6.50 36.06 -37.21
C ILE A 226 -7.31 37.34 -37.46
N PRO A 227 -6.78 38.54 -37.12
CA PRO A 227 -7.42 39.81 -37.47
C PRO A 227 -7.60 39.94 -38.98
N GLN A 228 -8.82 40.25 -39.41
CA GLN A 228 -9.15 40.41 -40.82
C GLN A 228 -9.12 41.90 -41.19
N VAL A 229 -7.97 42.39 -41.67
CA VAL A 229 -7.84 43.75 -42.19
C VAL A 229 -8.51 43.82 -43.55
N LYS A 230 -9.63 44.54 -43.65
CA LYS A 230 -10.23 44.86 -44.95
C LYS A 230 -9.37 45.92 -45.64
N LYS A 231 -8.80 45.57 -46.79
CA LYS A 231 -8.12 46.53 -47.66
C LYS A 231 -9.20 47.36 -48.37
N GLN A 232 -9.58 48.47 -47.77
CA GLN A 232 -10.24 49.56 -48.49
C GLN A 232 -9.76 50.89 -47.93
N ASP A 233 -9.02 51.57 -48.79
CA ASP A 233 -8.56 52.95 -48.82
C ASP A 233 -7.81 53.52 -47.61
N VAL A 234 -6.53 53.76 -47.88
CA VAL A 234 -5.63 54.60 -47.11
C VAL A 234 -6.18 56.02 -47.11
N ALA A 235 -6.74 56.48 -45.99
CA ALA A 235 -6.67 57.88 -45.56
C ALA A 235 -7.15 58.05 -44.10
N VAL A 236 -6.17 58.36 -43.24
CA VAL A 236 -6.22 59.23 -42.04
C VAL A 236 -7.37 59.03 -41.03
N LEU A 237 -7.03 58.55 -39.81
CA LEU A 237 -7.09 59.30 -38.54
C LEU A 237 -7.09 58.36 -37.31
N GLY A 238 -6.11 58.60 -36.42
CA GLY A 238 -6.29 58.69 -34.97
C GLY A 238 -7.01 57.57 -34.19
N TRP A 239 -6.20 56.73 -33.53
CA TRP A 239 -6.46 55.99 -32.29
C TRP A 239 -7.84 56.18 -31.61
N ARG A 240 -8.54 55.06 -31.34
CA ARG A 240 -9.20 54.74 -30.04
C ARG A 240 -9.86 53.36 -30.03
N GLY A 241 -9.65 52.61 -28.93
CA GLY A 241 -10.64 51.67 -28.37
C GLY A 241 -10.37 50.18 -28.55
N TYR A 242 -9.65 49.57 -27.60
CA TYR A 242 -9.66 48.10 -27.43
C TYR A 242 -11.01 47.68 -26.82
N THR A 243 -11.89 47.08 -27.61
CA THR A 243 -13.05 46.32 -27.09
C THR A 243 -12.69 44.84 -27.04
N TRP A 244 -12.64 44.27 -25.85
CA TRP A 244 -12.48 42.83 -25.65
C TRP A 244 -13.75 42.10 -26.08
N SER A 245 -13.64 41.24 -27.10
CA SER A 245 -14.70 40.32 -27.53
C SER A 245 -14.28 38.90 -27.15
N ALA A 246 -14.92 38.31 -26.14
CA ALA A 246 -14.68 36.92 -25.76
C ALA A 246 -15.37 35.98 -26.76
N ILE A 247 -14.59 35.09 -27.38
CA ILE A 247 -15.05 34.03 -28.31
C ILE A 247 -14.64 32.70 -27.67
N VAL A 248 -15.30 32.25 -26.60
CA VAL A 248 -15.15 30.85 -26.18
C VAL A 248 -16.45 30.36 -25.53
N ARG A 249 -17.07 29.35 -26.14
CA ARG A 249 -17.92 28.38 -25.44
C ARG A 249 -17.40 26.98 -25.77
N PRO A 250 -17.33 26.06 -24.80
CA PRO A 250 -17.05 24.67 -25.09
C PRO A 250 -18.25 24.04 -25.80
N VAL A 251 -18.00 23.39 -26.93
CA VAL A 251 -18.93 22.41 -27.50
C VAL A 251 -18.48 21.06 -26.94
N GLY A 252 -19.27 20.53 -26.02
CA GLY A 252 -19.18 19.13 -25.58
C GLY A 252 -20.04 18.25 -26.45
#